data_AF-A0A7Y4RQZ2-F1
#
_entry.id   AF-A0A7Y4RQZ2-F1
#
_cell.length_a   1.000
_cell.length_b   1.000
_cell.length_c   1.000
_cell.angle_alpha   90.00
_cell.angle_beta   90.00
_cell.angle_gamma   90.00
#
_symmetry.space_group_name_H-M   'P 1'
#
loop_
_entity.id
_entity.type
_entity.pdbx_description
1 polymer ?
#
loop_
_entity_poly.entity_id
_entity_poly.type
_entity_poly.pdbx_seq_one_letter_code
_entity_poly.pdbx_strand_id
1 'polypeptide(L)'
;TLMKPPPPPPPPPKVEKPPEPEVEEKIEEPQSEPEPLPDVPDEQPAGDTGLDAEGTAGSDAFGLVGRKGGKGLLGGGGGDPNTWYAGLAKNALLDVLSDNDDLRRKGYSAIVKVWIEPDGTVKRCELAKGSGNQEIDSLLIRQLAKFKRIKDAPPPGMQQPLKWKISSRI
;
A
#
# COMPACT_ATOMS: atom_id res chain seq x y z
N THR A 1 12.18 -74.09 -13.91
CA THR A 1 12.55 -73.04 -12.95
C THR A 1 11.42 -72.04 -12.87
N LEU A 2 10.62 -72.08 -11.80
CA LEU A 2 9.43 -71.24 -11.63
C LEU A 2 9.87 -69.84 -11.17
N MET A 3 9.96 -68.88 -12.09
CA MET A 3 10.26 -67.49 -11.75
C MET A 3 9.05 -66.89 -11.04
N LYS A 4 9.21 -66.56 -9.75
CA LYS A 4 8.21 -65.78 -9.00
C LYS A 4 8.14 -64.38 -9.62
N PRO A 5 6.94 -63.82 -9.86
CA PRO A 5 6.82 -62.45 -10.31
C PRO A 5 7.40 -61.50 -9.25
N PRO A 6 8.00 -60.37 -9.67
CA PRO A 6 8.52 -59.38 -8.74
C PRO A 6 7.38 -58.83 -7.85
N PRO A 7 7.67 -58.48 -6.60
CA PRO A 7 6.68 -57.89 -5.71
C PRO A 7 6.18 -56.56 -6.29
N PRO A 8 4.89 -56.22 -6.07
CA PRO A 8 4.36 -54.94 -6.51
C PRO A 8 5.08 -53.78 -5.81
N PRO A 9 5.21 -52.61 -6.46
CA PRO A 9 5.79 -51.44 -5.84
C PRO A 9 4.96 -50.99 -4.62
N PRO A 10 5.60 -50.40 -3.60
CA PRO A 10 4.90 -49.89 -2.44
C PRO A 10 3.90 -48.80 -2.85
N PRO A 11 2.72 -48.72 -2.19
CA PRO A 11 1.77 -47.65 -2.47
C PRO A 11 2.41 -46.29 -2.17
N PRO A 12 2.11 -45.25 -2.97
CA PRO A 12 2.62 -43.92 -2.71
C PRO A 12 2.15 -43.44 -1.32
N PRO A 13 2.99 -42.69 -0.59
CA PRO A 13 2.61 -42.13 0.70
C PRO A 13 1.38 -41.23 0.51
N LYS A 14 0.36 -41.43 1.35
CA LYS A 14 -0.83 -40.58 1.38
C LYS A 14 -0.38 -39.18 1.79
N VAL A 15 -0.44 -38.24 0.85
CA VAL A 15 -0.28 -36.82 1.13
C VAL A 15 -1.47 -36.43 2.01
N GLU A 16 -1.20 -36.15 3.27
CA GLU A 16 -2.17 -35.52 4.16
C GLU A 16 -2.48 -34.14 3.58
N LYS A 17 -3.72 -33.97 3.09
CA LYS A 17 -4.21 -32.68 2.64
C LYS A 17 -4.19 -31.72 3.85
N PRO A 18 -3.66 -30.49 3.72
CA PRO A 18 -3.86 -29.48 4.75
C PRO A 18 -5.36 -29.24 4.94
N PRO A 19 -5.83 -29.01 6.18
CA PRO A 19 -7.25 -28.78 6.45
C PRO A 19 -7.74 -27.55 5.68
N GLU A 20 -8.91 -27.67 5.05
CA GLU A 20 -9.61 -26.55 4.43
C GLU A 20 -10.02 -25.55 5.53
N PRO A 21 -9.77 -24.25 5.36
CA PRO A 21 -10.20 -23.25 6.34
C PRO A 21 -11.72 -23.20 6.37
N GLU A 22 -12.28 -23.46 7.56
CA GLU A 22 -13.70 -23.28 7.84
C GLU A 22 -14.10 -21.83 7.54
N VAL A 23 -14.98 -21.68 6.55
CA VAL A 23 -15.68 -20.45 6.24
C VAL A 23 -16.72 -20.25 7.35
N GLU A 24 -16.37 -19.54 8.41
CA GLU A 24 -17.38 -18.92 9.29
C GLU A 24 -17.99 -17.72 8.55
N GLU A 25 -18.92 -18.04 7.66
CA GLU A 25 -19.99 -17.14 7.28
C GLU A 25 -20.94 -17.05 8.48
N LYS A 26 -20.77 -16.03 9.32
CA LYS A 26 -21.82 -15.61 10.25
C LYS A 26 -22.10 -14.13 10.09
N ILE A 27 -22.98 -13.89 9.12
CA ILE A 27 -23.85 -12.72 9.05
C ILE A 27 -24.79 -12.78 10.25
N GLU A 28 -24.60 -11.89 11.22
CA GLU A 28 -25.65 -11.45 12.16
C GLU A 28 -25.43 -9.94 12.43
N GLU A 29 -26.11 -9.09 11.67
CA GLU A 29 -26.66 -7.83 12.19
C GLU A 29 -28.13 -8.13 12.58
N PRO A 30 -28.83 -7.38 13.47
CA PRO A 30 -28.47 -6.19 14.27
C PRO A 30 -28.98 -6.28 15.75
N GLN A 31 -28.98 -5.13 16.44
CA GLN A 31 -29.60 -4.79 17.74
C GLN A 31 -28.72 -4.92 18.99
N SER A 32 -28.21 -3.77 19.42
CA SER A 32 -28.39 -3.33 20.81
C SER A 32 -28.52 -1.81 20.80
N GLU A 33 -29.72 -1.32 21.11
CA GLU A 33 -29.94 0.05 21.59
C GLU A 33 -28.96 0.35 22.72
N PRO A 34 -28.18 1.44 22.69
CA PRO A 34 -27.54 1.92 23.89
C PRO A 34 -28.59 2.64 24.75
N GLU A 35 -28.85 2.07 25.93
CA GLU A 35 -29.59 2.73 27.02
C GLU A 35 -28.98 4.12 27.31
N PRO A 36 -29.79 5.18 27.52
CA PRO A 36 -29.25 6.49 27.87
C PRO A 36 -28.82 6.48 29.34
N LEU A 37 -27.52 6.59 29.58
CA LEU A 37 -26.99 6.90 30.91
C LEU A 37 -26.69 8.40 31.04
N PRO A 38 -26.92 8.98 32.23
CA PRO A 38 -27.24 10.40 32.42
C PRO A 38 -26.04 11.35 32.42
N ASP A 39 -26.38 12.61 32.13
CA ASP A 39 -25.64 13.88 32.22
C ASP A 39 -24.52 13.92 33.27
N VAL A 40 -23.29 14.19 32.80
CA VAL A 40 -22.25 14.87 33.58
C VAL A 40 -21.68 16.01 32.72
N PRO A 41 -21.81 17.28 33.13
CA PRO A 41 -21.15 18.40 32.49
C PRO A 41 -19.71 18.57 33.02
N ASP A 42 -18.91 19.36 32.29
CA ASP A 42 -17.49 19.69 32.50
C ASP A 42 -16.50 18.57 32.11
N GLU A 43 -15.47 18.80 31.28
CA GLU A 43 -14.59 19.95 31.25
C GLU A 43 -13.89 19.98 29.87
N GLN A 44 -13.92 21.11 29.17
CA GLN A 44 -13.15 21.32 27.94
C GLN A 44 -11.64 21.33 28.30
N PRO A 45 -10.76 20.57 27.63
CA PRO A 45 -9.37 20.98 27.63
C PRO A 45 -9.27 22.21 26.72
N ALA A 46 -9.14 23.38 27.35
CA ALA A 46 -8.62 24.58 26.74
C ALA A 46 -7.20 24.28 26.20
N GLY A 47 -7.14 23.80 24.97
CA GLY A 47 -5.93 23.70 24.16
C GLY A 47 -5.87 24.90 23.26
N ASP A 48 -5.30 25.98 23.79
CA ASP A 48 -4.87 27.20 23.12
C ASP A 48 -4.46 26.93 21.66
N THR A 49 -5.41 27.17 20.75
CA THR A 49 -5.17 27.18 19.30
C THR A 49 -5.04 28.64 18.89
N GLY A 50 -4.05 29.33 19.45
CA GLY A 50 -3.65 30.68 19.07
C GLY A 50 -2.46 30.64 18.10
N LEU A 51 -2.58 29.91 16.98
CA LEU A 51 -1.62 30.07 15.89
C LEU A 51 -2.01 31.33 15.11
N ASP A 52 -1.55 32.48 15.62
CA ASP A 52 -1.56 33.77 14.95
C ASP A 52 -0.58 33.71 13.77
N ALA A 53 -1.06 33.15 12.66
CA ALA A 53 -0.41 33.25 11.37
C ALA A 53 -1.47 33.68 10.37
N GLU A 54 -1.56 34.99 10.17
CA GLU A 54 -2.20 35.65 9.04
C GLU A 54 -1.52 35.18 7.74
N GLY A 55 -1.78 33.94 7.34
CA GLY A 55 -1.39 33.38 6.06
C GLY A 55 -2.42 33.80 5.02
N THR A 56 -2.11 34.91 4.34
CA THR A 56 -2.84 35.42 3.18
C THR A 56 -3.35 34.27 2.31
N ALA A 57 -4.68 34.21 2.14
CA ALA A 57 -5.38 33.30 1.24
C ALA A 57 -5.03 33.64 -0.22
N GLY A 58 -3.83 33.25 -0.63
CA GLY A 58 -3.41 33.20 -2.02
C GLY A 58 -3.78 31.84 -2.59
N SER A 59 -4.93 31.82 -3.27
CA SER A 59 -5.29 30.92 -4.37
C SER A 59 -4.46 29.64 -4.50
N ASP A 60 -5.00 28.51 -4.04
CA ASP A 60 -4.81 27.30 -4.82
C ASP A 60 -6.04 26.40 -4.70
N ALA A 61 -6.79 26.38 -5.80
CA ALA A 61 -7.98 25.57 -6.02
C ALA A 61 -7.60 24.09 -6.19
N PHE A 62 -6.88 23.52 -5.23
CA PHE A 62 -6.68 22.08 -5.16
C PHE A 62 -7.88 21.49 -4.44
N GLY A 63 -8.85 21.01 -5.23
CA GLY A 63 -10.12 20.40 -4.84
C GLY A 63 -9.99 19.22 -3.86
N LEU A 64 -9.65 19.54 -2.62
CA LEU A 64 -9.60 18.64 -1.49
C LEU A 64 -10.97 18.55 -0.86
N VAL A 65 -11.87 17.84 -1.53
CA VAL A 65 -13.00 17.21 -0.83
C VAL A 65 -12.40 16.12 0.07
N GLY A 66 -12.09 16.50 1.30
CA GLY A 66 -11.67 15.60 2.36
C GLY A 66 -12.79 14.64 2.71
N ARG A 67 -12.74 13.41 2.20
CA ARG A 67 -13.55 12.32 2.76
C ARG A 67 -12.87 11.82 4.04
N LYS A 68 -13.57 11.95 5.16
CA LYS A 68 -13.21 11.38 6.46
C LYS A 68 -13.04 9.86 6.31
N GLY A 69 -11.79 9.39 6.27
CA GLY A 69 -11.43 7.97 6.13
C GLY A 69 -10.45 7.64 4.99
N GLY A 70 -10.15 8.57 4.09
CA GLY A 70 -9.17 8.36 3.02
C GLY A 70 -7.76 8.70 3.47
N LYS A 71 -6.99 7.71 3.95
CA LYS A 71 -5.54 7.86 4.14
C LYS A 71 -4.86 7.97 2.76
N GLY A 72 -4.81 9.19 2.25
CA GLY A 72 -4.12 9.54 1.04
C GLY A 72 -4.86 10.64 0.30
N LEU A 73 -4.39 11.89 0.47
CA LEU A 73 -3.94 12.75 -0.62
C LEU A 73 -3.64 14.16 -0.07
N LEU A 74 -2.52 14.72 -0.54
CA LEU A 74 -1.98 16.05 -0.29
C LEU A 74 -1.21 16.27 1.02
N GLY A 75 0.11 16.42 0.84
CA GLY A 75 1.03 16.83 1.88
C GLY A 75 0.97 18.33 2.15
N GLY A 76 1.39 18.69 3.36
CA GLY A 76 1.57 20.05 3.81
C GLY A 76 1.21 20.19 5.29
N GLY A 77 2.22 20.07 6.17
CA GLY A 77 2.12 20.47 7.58
C GLY A 77 2.36 19.35 8.60
N GLY A 78 3.64 19.09 8.90
CA GLY A 78 4.13 18.54 10.19
C GLY A 78 3.70 17.14 10.65
N GLY A 79 4.66 16.25 10.91
CA GLY A 79 4.48 15.20 11.93
C GLY A 79 5.17 13.86 11.69
N ASP A 80 4.90 13.20 10.57
CA ASP A 80 5.23 11.77 10.44
C ASP A 80 6.45 11.52 9.53
N PRO A 81 7.58 11.01 10.06
CA PRO A 81 8.73 10.62 9.24
C PRO A 81 8.37 9.53 8.21
N ASN A 82 7.38 8.69 8.53
CA ASN A 82 6.86 7.67 7.63
C ASN A 82 6.19 8.27 6.38
N THR A 83 5.43 9.35 6.54
CA THR A 83 4.74 10.00 5.41
C THR A 83 5.73 10.73 4.51
N TRP A 84 6.71 11.41 5.11
CA TRP A 84 7.82 12.02 4.38
C TRP A 84 8.57 10.99 3.54
N TYR A 85 8.98 9.88 4.15
CA TYR A 85 9.73 8.82 3.46
C TYR A 85 8.89 8.15 2.36
N ALA A 86 7.61 7.89 2.61
CA ALA A 86 6.71 7.35 1.60
C ALA A 86 6.58 8.27 0.38
N GLY A 87 6.57 9.60 0.60
CA GLY A 87 6.59 10.60 -0.47
C GLY A 87 7.92 10.60 -1.24
N LEU A 88 9.05 10.58 -0.52
CA LEU A 88 10.39 10.51 -1.10
C LEU A 88 10.56 9.28 -2.01
N ALA A 89 10.24 8.10 -1.49
CA ALA A 89 10.35 6.85 -2.22
C ALA A 89 9.39 6.79 -3.42
N LYS A 90 8.17 7.32 -3.26
CA LYS A 90 7.21 7.47 -4.38
C LYS A 90 7.76 8.37 -5.47
N ASN A 91 8.35 9.52 -5.13
CA ASN A 91 8.93 10.44 -6.12
C ASN A 91 10.11 9.81 -6.85
N ALA A 92 11.00 9.13 -6.12
CA ALA A 92 12.12 8.42 -6.73
C ALA A 92 11.65 7.31 -7.69
N LEU A 93 10.57 6.60 -7.33
CA LEU A 93 9.95 5.63 -8.23
C LEU A 93 9.35 6.29 -9.47
N LEU A 94 8.60 7.38 -9.29
CA LEU A 94 7.99 8.12 -10.41
C LEU A 94 9.03 8.69 -11.37
N ASP A 95 10.17 9.14 -10.87
CA ASP A 95 11.31 9.59 -11.69
C ASP A 95 11.81 8.48 -12.62
N VAL A 96 12.06 7.28 -12.07
CA VAL A 96 12.47 6.10 -12.86
C VAL A 96 11.40 5.66 -13.86
N LEU A 97 10.11 5.79 -13.52
CA LEU A 97 9.04 5.49 -14.47
C LEU A 97 8.91 6.56 -15.57
N SER A 98 9.19 7.82 -15.23
CA SER A 98 9.09 8.98 -16.14
C SER A 98 10.25 9.08 -17.13
N ASP A 99 11.34 8.35 -16.89
CA ASP A 99 12.46 8.13 -17.84
C ASP A 99 11.97 7.47 -19.13
N ASN A 100 10.88 6.70 -19.07
CA ASN A 100 10.32 6.03 -20.22
C ASN A 100 9.22 6.85 -20.90
N ASP A 101 9.51 7.33 -22.11
CA ASP A 101 8.60 8.16 -22.89
C ASP A 101 7.29 7.42 -23.28
N ASP A 102 7.33 6.10 -23.52
CA ASP A 102 6.13 5.30 -23.79
C ASP A 102 5.18 5.25 -22.58
N LEU A 103 5.71 5.14 -21.36
CA LEU A 103 4.88 5.22 -20.15
C LEU A 103 4.29 6.62 -20.01
N ARG A 104 5.09 7.68 -20.20
CA ARG A 104 4.60 9.06 -20.09
C ARG A 104 3.47 9.36 -21.08
N ARG A 105 3.57 8.89 -22.32
CA ARG A 105 2.58 9.13 -23.39
C ARG A 105 1.38 8.20 -23.36
N LYS A 106 1.28 7.29 -22.38
CA LYS A 106 0.15 6.38 -22.23
C LYS A 106 -0.58 6.66 -20.91
N GLY A 107 -1.91 6.64 -20.97
CA GLY A 107 -2.75 6.70 -19.79
C GLY A 107 -2.76 5.34 -19.08
N TYR A 108 -2.32 5.29 -17.82
CA TYR A 108 -2.35 4.06 -17.03
C TYR A 108 -2.60 4.31 -15.54
N SER A 109 -3.07 3.28 -14.83
CA SER A 109 -3.20 3.28 -13.38
C SER A 109 -2.77 1.93 -12.83
N ALA A 110 -1.77 1.91 -11.96
CA ALA A 110 -1.21 0.70 -11.37
C ALA A 110 -1.04 0.87 -9.85
N ILE A 111 -1.00 -0.25 -9.11
CA ILE A 111 -0.68 -0.26 -7.69
C ILE A 111 0.61 -1.05 -7.50
N VAL A 112 1.62 -0.42 -6.91
CA VAL A 112 2.93 -1.01 -6.65
C VAL A 112 3.07 -1.24 -5.15
N LYS A 113 3.66 -2.38 -4.79
CA LYS A 113 4.11 -2.72 -3.42
C LYS A 113 5.62 -2.76 -3.41
N VAL A 114 6.24 -2.05 -2.48
CA VAL A 114 7.69 -2.01 -2.34
C VAL A 114 8.10 -2.37 -0.91
N TRP A 115 9.10 -3.24 -0.81
CA TRP A 115 9.77 -3.62 0.42
C TRP A 115 11.16 -3.01 0.41
N ILE A 116 11.55 -2.40 1.52
CA ILE A 116 12.78 -1.63 1.64
C ILE A 116 13.49 -2.11 2.90
N GLU A 117 14.77 -2.39 2.76
CA GLU A 117 15.67 -2.72 3.85
C GLU A 117 16.03 -1.47 4.66
N PRO A 118 16.44 -1.60 5.93
CA PRO A 118 16.80 -0.46 6.77
C PRO A 118 17.97 0.40 6.24
N ASP A 119 18.73 -0.06 5.25
CA ASP A 119 19.80 0.71 4.59
C ASP A 119 19.31 1.53 3.36
N GLY A 120 18.00 1.50 3.06
CA GLY A 120 17.39 2.15 1.90
C GLY A 120 17.46 1.31 0.62
N THR A 121 18.00 0.10 0.67
CA THR A 121 17.98 -0.83 -0.47
C THR A 121 16.59 -1.40 -0.68
N VAL A 122 16.16 -1.43 -1.94
CA VAL A 122 14.87 -2.01 -2.31
C VAL A 122 15.01 -3.53 -2.29
N LYS A 123 14.41 -4.17 -1.29
CA LYS A 123 14.40 -5.63 -1.15
C LYS A 123 13.58 -6.28 -2.28
N ARG A 124 12.42 -5.70 -2.56
CA ARG A 124 11.46 -6.23 -3.53
C ARG A 124 10.52 -5.13 -4.04
N CYS A 125 10.23 -5.17 -5.33
CA CYS A 125 9.15 -4.41 -5.96
C CYS A 125 8.18 -5.40 -6.62
N GLU A 126 6.89 -5.27 -6.32
CA GLU A 126 5.85 -6.06 -6.98
C GLU A 126 4.72 -5.16 -7.47
N LEU A 127 4.18 -5.50 -8.64
CA LEU A 127 3.00 -4.85 -9.18
C LEU A 127 1.76 -5.56 -8.63
N ALA A 128 1.11 -4.96 -7.64
CA ALA A 128 -0.08 -5.51 -7.00
C ALA A 128 -1.34 -5.37 -7.86
N LYS A 129 -1.41 -4.32 -8.68
CA LYS A 129 -2.47 -4.14 -9.67
C LYS A 129 -1.86 -3.61 -10.96
N GLY A 130 -2.03 -4.37 -12.03
CA GLY A 130 -1.56 -4.00 -13.36
C GLY A 130 -2.31 -2.81 -13.95
N SER A 131 -1.76 -2.28 -15.04
CA SER A 131 -2.29 -1.11 -15.75
C SER A 131 -3.56 -1.38 -16.58
N GLY A 132 -3.88 -2.66 -16.80
CA GLY A 132 -4.91 -3.11 -17.74
C GLY A 132 -4.39 -3.39 -19.16
N ASN A 133 -3.11 -3.08 -19.45
CA ASN A 133 -2.45 -3.35 -20.72
C ASN A 133 -1.16 -4.15 -20.49
N GLN A 134 -1.03 -5.33 -21.12
CA GLN A 134 0.16 -6.19 -20.95
C GLN A 134 1.48 -5.53 -21.37
N GLU A 135 1.45 -4.70 -22.42
CA GLU A 135 2.64 -3.98 -22.88
C GLU A 135 3.14 -2.96 -21.84
N ILE A 136 2.21 -2.17 -21.28
CA ILE A 136 2.50 -1.20 -20.22
C ILE A 136 2.96 -1.94 -18.96
N ASP A 137 2.32 -3.06 -18.62
CA ASP A 137 2.69 -3.89 -17.47
C ASP A 137 4.14 -4.40 -17.56
N SER A 138 4.52 -4.90 -18.74
CA SER A 138 5.88 -5.37 -19.03
C SER A 138 6.91 -4.24 -18.91
N LEU A 139 6.57 -3.04 -19.38
CA LEU A 139 7.40 -1.85 -19.22
C LEU A 139 7.52 -1.44 -17.74
N LEU A 140 6.40 -1.42 -17.00
CA LEU A 140 6.38 -1.12 -15.57
C LEU A 140 7.29 -2.07 -14.80
N ILE A 141 7.18 -3.38 -15.02
CA ILE A 141 8.02 -4.39 -14.35
C ILE A 141 9.50 -4.15 -14.68
N ARG A 142 9.83 -3.85 -15.94
CA ARG A 142 11.20 -3.55 -16.36
C ARG A 142 11.76 -2.30 -15.68
N GLN A 143 10.97 -1.23 -15.56
CA GLN A 143 11.40 -0.01 -14.88
C GLN A 143 11.49 -0.19 -13.36
N LEU A 144 10.55 -0.92 -12.77
CA LEU A 144 10.58 -1.31 -11.35
C LEU A 144 11.85 -2.11 -11.02
N ALA A 145 12.33 -2.94 -11.93
CA ALA A 145 13.59 -3.68 -11.76
C ALA A 145 14.85 -2.78 -11.77
N LYS A 146 14.78 -1.59 -12.37
CA LYS A 146 15.86 -0.59 -12.30
C LYS A 146 15.88 0.13 -10.95
N PHE A 147 14.74 0.21 -10.26
CA PHE A 147 14.61 0.85 -8.97
C PHE A 147 15.18 -0.06 -7.86
N LYS A 148 16.49 0.07 -7.61
CA LYS A 148 17.23 -0.79 -6.67
C LYS A 148 17.46 -0.17 -5.29
N ARG A 149 17.48 1.16 -5.20
CA ARG A 149 17.86 1.85 -3.96
C ARG A 149 17.25 3.24 -3.89
N ILE A 150 16.91 3.65 -2.68
CA ILE A 150 16.53 5.01 -2.32
C ILE A 150 17.71 5.66 -1.60
N LYS A 151 17.93 6.96 -1.85
CA LYS A 151 19.06 7.71 -1.27
C LYS A 151 19.02 7.74 0.25
N ASP A 152 17.83 7.83 0.82
CA ASP A 152 17.59 7.81 2.27
C ASP A 152 17.13 6.44 2.77
N ALA A 153 17.47 6.17 4.02
CA ALA A 153 17.00 5.01 4.77
C ALA A 153 15.56 5.22 5.28
N PRO A 154 14.74 4.16 5.32
CA PRO A 154 13.41 4.25 5.90
C PRO A 154 13.50 4.53 7.42
N PRO A 155 12.56 5.30 7.98
CA PRO A 155 12.49 5.49 9.44
C PRO A 155 12.24 4.17 10.18
N PRO A 156 12.74 4.01 11.42
CA PRO A 156 12.54 2.81 12.21
C PRO A 156 11.06 2.60 12.51
N GLY A 157 10.59 1.35 12.40
CA GLY A 157 9.18 1.00 12.63
C GLY A 157 8.23 1.35 11.48
N MET A 158 8.75 1.68 10.29
CA MET A 158 7.91 1.93 9.11
C MET A 158 7.11 0.69 8.71
N GLN A 159 5.80 0.87 8.51
CA GLN A 159 4.93 -0.22 8.03
C GLN A 159 5.23 -0.57 6.57
N GLN A 160 5.57 -1.84 6.34
CA GLN A 160 5.81 -2.40 5.01
C GLN A 160 4.72 -3.43 4.65
N PRO A 161 4.43 -3.67 3.36
CA PRO A 161 4.99 -3.01 2.18
C PRO A 161 4.44 -1.60 1.97
N LEU A 162 5.26 -0.74 1.39
CA LEU A 162 4.82 0.56 0.92
C LEU A 162 3.95 0.38 -0.32
N LYS A 163 2.70 0.84 -0.22
CA LYS A 163 1.71 0.72 -1.29
C LYS A 163 1.48 2.08 -1.91
N TRP A 164 1.73 2.19 -3.20
CA TRP A 164 1.46 3.42 -3.94
C TRP A 164 0.60 3.14 -5.16
N LYS A 165 -0.38 4.01 -5.38
CA LYS A 165 -1.07 4.10 -6.66
C LYS A 165 -0.27 5.04 -7.55
N ILE A 166 0.19 4.52 -8.69
CA ILE A 166 0.78 5.30 -9.77
C ILE A 166 -0.26 5.48 -10.86
N SER A 167 -0.35 6.68 -11.42
CA SER A 167 -1.22 6.93 -12.55
C SER A 167 -0.61 7.98 -13.46
N SER A 168 -0.58 7.70 -14.76
CA SER A 168 -0.27 8.66 -15.80
C SER A 168 -1.56 9.06 -16.51
N ARG A 169 -1.75 10.36 -16.74
CA ARG A 169 -2.86 10.92 -17.52
C ARG A 169 -2.25 11.65 -18.71
N ILE A 170 -2.74 11.35 -19.90
CA ILE A 170 -2.41 12.06 -21.13
C ILE A 170 -3.40 13.19 -21.38
#